data_AF-A0A917TYC4-F1
#
_entry.id   AF-A0A917TYC4-F1
#
_cell.length_a   1.000
_cell.length_b   1.000
_cell.length_c   1.000
_cell.angle_alpha   90.00
_cell.angle_beta   90.00
_cell.angle_gamma   90.00
#
_symmetry.space_group_name_H-M   'P 1'
#
loop_
_entity.id
_entity.type
_entity.pdbx_description
1 polymer ?
#
loop_
_entity_poly.entity_id
_entity_poly.type
_entity_poly.pdbx_seq_one_letter_code
_entity_poly.pdbx_strand_id
1 'polypeptide(L)'
;MFLLLSIFLLLISFSCFWESKKERKGLRVTLSITLALMLSMLMEGAAHSLVEAQVMEGPLLITLYFVLPIVSFAIFQVLFYDIRMMDKEK
;
A
#
# COMPACT_ATOMS: atom_id res chain seq x y z
N MET A 1 -7.90 -0.17 13.22
CA MET A 1 -6.66 -0.64 12.55
C MET A 1 -6.41 0.12 11.24
N PHE A 2 -7.47 0.53 10.54
CA PHE A 2 -7.48 1.47 9.41
C PHE A 2 -6.39 2.54 9.38
N LEU A 3 -6.32 3.34 10.45
CA LEU A 3 -5.48 4.54 10.52
C LEU A 3 -4.00 4.19 10.41
N LEU A 4 -3.58 3.11 11.07
CA LEU A 4 -2.20 2.60 11.01
C LEU A 4 -1.85 2.10 9.62
N LEU A 5 -2.72 1.30 8.98
CA LEU A 5 -2.49 0.82 7.61
C LEU A 5 -2.39 2.00 6.64
N SER A 6 -3.30 2.96 6.74
CA SER A 6 -3.31 4.18 5.92
C SER A 6 -2.00 4.96 6.05
N ILE A 7 -1.48 5.13 7.27
CA ILE A 7 -0.20 5.81 7.51
C ILE A 7 0.94 5.09 6.78
N PHE A 8 1.03 3.75 6.88
CA PHE A 8 2.07 3.00 6.18
C PHE A 8 1.98 3.13 4.65
N LEU A 9 0.78 3.01 4.08
CA LEU A 9 0.59 3.12 2.63
C LEU A 9 0.90 4.54 2.12
N LEU A 10 0.59 5.57 2.91
CA LEU A 10 0.94 6.96 2.60
C LEU A 10 2.45 7.19 2.67
N LEU A 11 3.15 6.64 3.66
CA LEU A 11 4.60 6.74 3.75
C LEU A 11 5.28 6.07 2.55
N ILE A 12 4.80 4.91 2.10
CA ILE A 12 5.28 4.23 0.89
C ILE A 12 5.04 5.10 -0.35
N SER A 13 3.84 5.65 -0.49
CA SER A 13 3.48 6.54 -1.60
C SER A 13 4.39 7.77 -1.67
N PHE A 14 4.64 8.40 -0.52
CA PHE A 14 5.48 9.59 -0.42
C PHE A 14 6.95 9.29 -0.70
N SER A 15 7.46 8.17 -0.19
CA SER A 15 8.82 7.69 -0.47
C SER A 15 9.03 7.45 -1.96
N CYS A 16 8.06 6.81 -2.63
CA CYS A 16 8.12 6.55 -4.06
C CYS A 16 8.03 7.83 -4.90
N PHE A 17 7.23 8.79 -4.47
CA PHE A 17 7.15 10.10 -5.12
C PHE A 17 8.48 10.86 -5.06
N TRP A 18 9.15 10.84 -3.90
CA TRP A 18 10.43 11.50 -3.71
C TRP A 18 11.51 10.93 -4.64
N GLU A 19 11.56 9.61 -4.77
CA GLU A 19 12.56 8.91 -5.57
C GLU A 19 12.28 8.98 -7.09
N SER A 20 11.01 9.08 -7.49
CA SER A 20 10.65 9.03 -8.90
C SER A 20 11.20 10.24 -9.67
N LYS A 21 11.82 9.99 -10.83
CA LYS A 21 12.30 11.02 -11.76
C LYS A 21 11.40 11.22 -12.98
N LYS A 22 10.22 10.58 -13.01
CA LYS A 22 9.32 10.58 -14.17
C LYS A 22 8.51 11.86 -14.32
N GLU A 23 8.00 12.06 -15.54
CA GLU A 23 7.01 13.09 -15.84
C GLU A 23 5.65 12.80 -15.18
N ARG A 24 4.84 13.84 -14.98
CA ARG A 24 3.50 13.79 -14.36
C ARG A 24 3.47 13.25 -12.91
N LYS A 25 4.51 13.55 -12.10
CA LYS A 25 4.61 13.08 -10.70
C LYS A 25 3.39 13.43 -9.84
N GLY A 26 2.79 14.61 -10.05
CA GLY A 26 1.61 15.05 -9.31
C GLY A 26 0.40 14.14 -9.51
N LEU A 27 0.06 13.82 -10.77
CA LEU A 27 -1.03 12.90 -11.09
C LEU A 27 -0.78 11.50 -10.49
N ARG A 28 0.47 11.03 -10.53
CA ARG A 28 0.85 9.75 -9.92
C ARG A 28 0.69 9.75 -8.41
N VAL A 29 1.07 10.83 -7.73
CA VAL A 29 0.84 10.98 -6.27
C VAL A 29 -0.64 10.96 -5.93
N THR A 30 -1.45 11.70 -6.67
CA THR A 30 -2.89 11.71 -6.43
C THR A 30 -3.45 10.29 -6.58
N LEU A 31 -3.11 9.59 -7.67
CA LEU A 31 -3.54 8.20 -7.88
C LEU A 31 -3.02 7.25 -6.79
N SER A 32 -1.76 7.42 -6.35
CA SER A 32 -1.16 6.62 -5.29
C SER A 32 -1.87 6.81 -3.95
N ILE A 33 -2.17 8.07 -3.59
CA ILE A 33 -2.89 8.41 -2.36
C ILE A 33 -4.32 7.87 -2.43
N THR A 34 -5.01 8.06 -3.56
CA THR A 34 -6.37 7.51 -3.76
C THR A 34 -6.35 5.99 -3.62
N LEU A 35 -5.37 5.31 -4.22
CA LEU A 35 -5.22 3.86 -4.11
C LEU A 35 -4.95 3.42 -2.67
N ALA A 36 -4.11 4.14 -1.92
CA ALA A 36 -3.83 3.86 -0.51
C ALA A 36 -5.10 3.96 0.35
N LEU A 37 -5.92 5.00 0.14
CA LEU A 37 -7.17 5.18 0.86
C LEU A 37 -8.20 4.11 0.50
N MET A 38 -8.37 3.82 -0.81
CA MET A 38 -9.28 2.78 -1.28
C MET A 38 -8.89 1.40 -0.75
N LEU A 39 -7.60 1.06 -0.80
CA LEU A 39 -7.10 -0.22 -0.28
C LEU A 39 -7.32 -0.32 1.23
N SER A 40 -7.08 0.76 1.97
CA SER A 40 -7.33 0.79 3.42
C SER A 40 -8.81 0.57 3.74
N MET A 41 -9.73 1.18 2.98
CA MET A 41 -11.17 1.02 3.21
C MET A 41 -11.64 -0.38 2.85
N LEU A 42 -11.14 -0.91 1.73
CA LEU A 42 -11.46 -2.27 1.30
C LEU A 42 -10.96 -3.30 2.31
N MET A 43 -9.75 -3.07 2.86
CA MET A 43 -9.24 -3.90 3.94
C MET A 43 -10.14 -3.80 5.14
N GLU A 44 -10.39 -2.61 5.71
CA GLU A 44 -11.27 -2.41 6.89
C GLU A 44 -12.62 -3.17 6.75
N GLY A 45 -13.27 -3.05 5.59
CA GLY A 45 -14.51 -3.78 5.31
C GLY A 45 -14.34 -5.31 5.32
N ALA A 46 -13.22 -5.81 4.79
CA ALA A 46 -12.91 -7.24 4.80
C ALA A 46 -12.70 -7.80 6.22
N ALA A 47 -12.01 -7.12 7.15
CA ALA A 47 -11.90 -7.69 8.54
C ALA A 47 -13.22 -7.59 9.23
N HIS A 48 -13.98 -6.50 9.04
CA HIS A 48 -15.27 -6.41 9.70
C HIS A 48 -16.10 -7.65 9.36
N SER A 49 -16.16 -8.01 8.07
CA SER A 49 -16.83 -9.22 7.61
C SER A 49 -16.19 -10.53 8.10
N LEU A 50 -14.85 -10.64 8.08
CA LEU A 50 -14.14 -11.89 8.44
C LEU A 50 -14.12 -12.15 9.96
N VAL A 51 -14.08 -11.10 10.77
CA VAL A 51 -14.16 -11.16 12.23
C VAL A 51 -15.58 -11.49 12.66
N GLU A 52 -16.60 -10.85 12.05
CA GLU A 52 -18.01 -11.19 12.31
C GLU A 52 -18.35 -12.63 11.92
N ALA A 53 -17.74 -13.16 10.88
CA ALA A 53 -17.93 -14.53 10.44
C ALA A 53 -17.19 -15.58 11.30
N GLN A 54 -16.41 -15.16 12.32
CA GLN A 54 -15.57 -16.04 13.17
C GLN A 54 -14.58 -16.92 12.38
N VAL A 55 -14.24 -16.55 11.14
CA VAL A 55 -13.43 -17.38 10.24
C VAL A 55 -11.93 -17.27 10.56
N MET A 56 -11.49 -16.20 11.21
CA MET A 56 -10.06 -15.98 11.50
C MET A 56 -9.81 -15.35 12.87
N GLU A 57 -8.93 -16.00 13.65
CA GLU A 57 -8.43 -15.47 14.93
C GLU A 57 -6.95 -15.06 14.86
N GLY A 58 -6.66 -13.95 15.53
CA GLY A 58 -5.30 -13.57 15.97
C GLY A 58 -4.29 -13.26 14.84
N PRO A 59 -3.13 -13.94 14.77
CA PRO A 59 -2.00 -13.56 13.91
C PRO A 59 -2.27 -13.63 12.39
N LEU A 60 -3.18 -14.52 11.99
CA LEU A 60 -3.52 -14.75 10.59
C LEU A 60 -4.27 -13.55 10.01
N LEU A 61 -5.15 -12.94 10.83
CA LEU A 61 -5.82 -11.68 10.52
C LEU A 61 -4.78 -10.59 10.26
N ILE A 62 -3.84 -10.37 11.18
CA ILE A 62 -2.79 -9.32 11.06
C ILE A 62 -1.96 -9.50 9.79
N THR A 63 -1.58 -10.73 9.45
CA THR A 63 -0.76 -11.00 8.26
C THR A 63 -1.52 -10.66 6.98
N LEU A 64 -2.78 -11.10 6.87
CA LEU A 64 -3.63 -10.77 5.73
C LEU A 64 -3.97 -9.28 5.65
N TYR A 65 -4.07 -8.61 6.79
CA TYR A 65 -4.53 -7.22 6.85
C TYR A 65 -3.45 -6.16 6.73
N PHE A 66 -2.25 -6.47 7.20
CA PHE A 66 -1.15 -5.52 7.22
C PHE A 66 -0.08 -5.96 6.25
N VAL A 67 0.48 -7.15 6.45
CA VAL A 67 1.67 -7.57 5.69
C VAL A 67 1.37 -7.68 4.21
N LEU A 68 0.29 -8.37 3.84
CA LEU A 68 -0.05 -8.60 2.43
C LEU A 68 -0.37 -7.31 1.66
N PRO A 69 -1.26 -6.41 2.14
CA PRO A 69 -1.52 -5.14 1.47
C PRO A 69 -0.30 -4.22 1.47
N ILE A 70 0.50 -4.16 2.53
CA ILE A 70 1.73 -3.33 2.57
C ILE A 70 2.73 -3.80 1.52
N VAL A 71 3.03 -5.09 1.46
CA VAL A 71 4.03 -5.65 0.53
C VAL A 71 3.56 -5.53 -0.91
N SER A 72 2.31 -5.92 -1.20
CA SER A 72 1.74 -5.82 -2.55
C SER A 72 1.66 -4.37 -3.03
N PHE A 73 1.23 -3.45 -2.15
CA PHE A 73 1.19 -2.03 -2.46
C PHE A 73 2.60 -1.44 -2.68
N ALA A 74 3.60 -1.81 -1.87
CA ALA A 74 4.97 -1.36 -2.06
C ALA A 74 5.53 -1.78 -3.43
N ILE A 75 5.35 -3.05 -3.81
CA ILE A 75 5.78 -3.57 -5.12
C ILE A 75 5.05 -2.81 -6.24
N PHE A 76 3.74 -2.62 -6.09
CA PHE A 76 2.95 -1.88 -7.07
C PHE A 76 3.42 -0.43 -7.21
N GLN A 77 3.72 0.26 -6.10
CA GLN A 77 4.20 1.64 -6.12
C GLN A 77 5.57 1.76 -6.80
N VAL A 78 6.47 0.81 -6.53
CA VAL A 78 7.78 0.78 -7.21
C VAL A 78 7.61 0.64 -8.73
N LEU A 79 6.74 -0.26 -9.19
CA LEU A 79 6.43 -0.41 -10.61
C LEU A 79 5.72 0.82 -11.19
N PHE A 80 4.75 1.36 -10.46
CA PHE A 80 3.93 2.49 -10.88
C PHE A 80 4.76 3.77 -11.04
N TYR A 81 5.74 3.97 -10.16
CA TYR A 81 6.69 5.09 -10.27
C TYR A 81 7.92 4.77 -11.13
N ASP A 82 8.02 3.53 -11.64
CA ASP A 82 9.18 2.98 -12.36
C ASP A 82 10.49 3.32 -11.64
N ILE A 83 10.51 3.04 -10.35
CA ILE A 83 11.69 3.21 -9.51
C ILE A 83 12.60 2.04 -9.86
N ARG A 84 13.70 2.34 -10.55
CA ARG A 84 14.72 1.36 -10.86
C ARG A 84 15.32 0.84 -9.56
N MET A 85 14.94 -0.37 -9.15
CA MET A 85 15.59 -1.04 -8.02
C MET A 85 17.03 -1.48 -8.35
N MET A 86 17.40 -1.52 -9.64
CA MET A 86 18.74 -1.82 -10.15
C MET A 86 19.23 -0.67 -11.04
N ASP A 87 19.83 0.35 -10.44
CA ASP A 87 20.79 1.21 -11.13
C ASP A 87 22.17 0.92 -10.54
N LYS A 88 22.98 0.13 -11.27
CA LYS A 88 24.46 0.20 -11.38
C LYS A 88 24.99 -1.06 -12.06
N GLU A 89 25.02 -1.06 -13.38
CA GLU A 89 26.32 -1.29 -14.04
C GLU A 89 26.56 -0.05 -14.89
N LYS A 90 27.60 0.70 -14.48
CA LYS A 90 28.20 1.79 -15.24
C LYS A 90 29.09 1.19 -16.31
#